data_AF-A0A3N5SDY4-F1
#
_entry.id   AF-A0A3N5SDY4-F1
#
_cell.length_a   1.000
_cell.length_b   1.000
_cell.length_c   1.000
_cell.angle_alpha   90.00
_cell.angle_beta   90.00
_cell.angle_gamma   90.00
#
_symmetry.space_group_name_H-M   'P 1'
#
loop_
_entity.id
_entity.type
_entity.pdbx_description
1 polymer ?
#
loop_
_entity_poly.entity_id
_entity_poly.type
_entity_poly.pdbx_seq_one_letter_code
_entity_poly.pdbx_strand_id
1 'polypeptide(L)'
;MSRYNRRPPQVRPLRSSRGRPRRSSSFRATLVVGIISISVLLWCLGAVLLYSLVTSGENSKKSSATTAPPYAGILAGPGGTPYTQAATPIPSPTPLEPSPLPGATPLPAASPILGPTVIPTDPPPEVVALIAPAAVSIPNQLALVDSNQMLVAINWLANVGNRFTLDIPAENAGILAARDWLLNEFQLIKQTDPGRIDAWTHNFTFVYNGTPFAAENIVLVIYGTDPTMGAVIIGAHYDTTSHSGSSYQPGADDNGSGVAAVLEIARVVAKQRHPATVVCVLFAGEEQGRVGSQAFVREVLGRNTVPVLCMINLDSIGVPVAADGSRQDTFLRAYSAPPDYSPSRRLAQMVQPVAEPNVPGFLVEVESTVDRPGRWGDQQSFSDAGFPAVRLVESSDNTQRTDTVHDVPETIDPAYLRLSTQVALAAVLALADGIDAP
;
A
#
# COMPACT_ATOMS: atom_id res chain seq x y z
N MET A 1 -53.71 48.96 -34.90
CA MET A 1 -52.86 48.36 -35.96
C MET A 1 -51.57 49.18 -36.01
N SER A 2 -50.46 48.71 -35.42
CA SER A 2 -49.44 47.82 -36.03
C SER A 2 -48.61 48.54 -37.11
N ARG A 3 -47.27 48.50 -37.21
CA ARG A 3 -46.16 47.96 -36.41
C ARG A 3 -44.88 48.63 -36.96
N TYR A 4 -43.89 48.76 -36.09
CA TYR A 4 -42.53 49.22 -36.33
C TYR A 4 -41.71 48.25 -37.21
N ASN A 5 -40.81 48.80 -38.03
CA ASN A 5 -39.77 48.09 -38.77
C ASN A 5 -38.37 48.48 -38.23
N ARG A 6 -37.48 47.50 -38.05
CA ARG A 6 -36.14 47.64 -37.45
C ARG A 6 -35.11 48.19 -38.45
N ARG A 7 -34.17 49.02 -37.97
CA ARG A 7 -32.75 49.07 -38.42
C ARG A 7 -31.82 49.42 -37.24
N PRO A 8 -30.59 48.87 -37.17
CA PRO A 8 -29.65 49.08 -36.06
C PRO A 8 -28.73 50.30 -36.28
N PRO A 9 -28.18 50.94 -35.23
CA PRO A 9 -27.27 52.06 -35.40
C PRO A 9 -25.78 51.65 -35.40
N GLN A 10 -25.02 52.35 -36.23
CA GLN A 10 -23.56 52.32 -36.29
C GLN A 10 -22.90 53.29 -35.29
N VAL A 11 -21.67 52.92 -34.97
CA VAL A 11 -20.66 53.54 -34.11
C VAL A 11 -20.25 54.95 -34.56
N ARG A 12 -19.99 55.86 -33.60
CA ARG A 12 -18.99 56.94 -33.74
C ARG A 12 -18.28 57.29 -32.42
N PRO A 13 -17.05 57.83 -32.46
CA PRO A 13 -16.06 57.80 -31.37
C PRO A 13 -15.86 59.15 -30.68
N LEU A 14 -15.22 59.17 -29.50
CA LEU A 14 -14.65 60.40 -28.94
C LEU A 14 -13.24 60.22 -28.33
N ARG A 15 -12.51 61.32 -28.52
CA ARG A 15 -11.07 61.60 -28.44
C ARG A 15 -10.43 61.60 -27.03
N SER A 16 -9.10 61.57 -27.12
CA SER A 16 -8.01 61.70 -26.14
C SER A 16 -7.95 62.94 -25.23
N SER A 17 -7.30 62.78 -24.07
CA SER A 17 -6.45 63.82 -23.45
C SER A 17 -5.20 63.21 -22.79
N ARG A 18 -4.01 63.75 -23.12
CA ARG A 18 -2.68 63.42 -22.59
C ARG A 18 -2.46 64.03 -21.20
N GLY A 19 -1.67 63.36 -20.36
CA GLY A 19 -1.07 63.88 -19.11
C GLY A 19 0.23 63.13 -18.77
N ARG A 20 1.24 63.86 -18.30
CA ARG A 20 2.70 63.55 -18.32
C ARG A 20 3.21 62.50 -17.30
N PRO A 21 4.47 62.00 -17.48
CA PRO A 21 5.09 60.97 -16.65
C PRO A 21 5.79 61.55 -15.41
N ARG A 22 5.87 60.76 -14.33
CA ARG A 22 6.75 61.04 -13.17
C ARG A 22 7.61 59.83 -12.82
N ARG A 23 8.90 60.15 -12.69
CA ARG A 23 10.03 59.32 -12.24
C ARG A 23 9.89 58.89 -10.78
N SER A 24 10.45 57.73 -10.45
CA SER A 24 11.05 57.39 -9.15
C SER A 24 12.31 56.54 -9.44
N SER A 25 13.53 57.08 -9.36
CA SER A 25 14.43 57.07 -8.18
C SER A 25 14.57 55.66 -7.59
N SER A 26 15.56 54.86 -8.01
CA SER A 26 16.97 54.83 -7.56
C SER A 26 17.21 53.74 -6.50
N PHE A 27 17.89 52.68 -6.95
CA PHE A 27 19.04 52.03 -6.30
C PHE A 27 19.21 52.25 -4.78
N ARG A 28 19.02 51.18 -4.00
CA ARG A 28 19.93 50.67 -2.95
C ARG A 28 19.28 49.49 -2.24
N ALA A 29 19.78 48.28 -2.49
CA ALA A 29 19.65 47.15 -1.57
C ALA A 29 20.94 46.33 -1.64
N THR A 30 21.88 46.74 -0.80
CA THR A 30 23.14 46.07 -0.53
C THR A 30 22.92 45.11 0.64
N LEU A 31 23.24 43.84 0.41
CA LEU A 31 23.87 42.91 1.38
C LEU A 31 23.13 42.59 2.69
N VAL A 32 22.32 41.53 2.67
CA VAL A 32 22.21 40.57 3.81
C VAL A 32 21.98 39.16 3.23
N VAL A 33 23.02 38.57 2.65
CA VAL A 33 23.13 37.13 2.43
C VAL A 33 24.45 36.73 3.04
N GLY A 34 24.39 36.06 4.19
CA GLY A 34 25.56 35.62 4.93
C GLY A 34 25.31 35.72 6.42
N ILE A 35 24.76 34.66 7.00
CA ILE A 35 24.95 34.21 8.40
C ILE A 35 24.28 32.86 8.68
N ILE A 36 23.41 32.31 7.81
CA ILE A 36 22.74 31.02 8.08
C ILE A 36 23.55 29.77 7.62
N SER A 37 24.68 29.92 6.91
CA SER A 37 25.39 28.77 6.33
C SER A 37 26.66 28.30 7.08
N ILE A 38 26.97 28.84 8.27
CA ILE A 38 28.18 28.44 9.03
C ILE A 38 27.85 27.53 10.22
N SER A 39 26.63 27.64 10.79
CA SER A 39 26.24 26.83 11.96
C SER A 39 25.97 25.36 11.62
N VAL A 40 25.54 25.05 10.39
CA VAL A 40 25.27 23.67 9.94
C VAL A 40 26.57 22.95 9.56
N LEU A 41 27.55 23.65 8.98
CA LEU A 41 28.84 23.05 8.64
C LEU A 41 29.72 22.74 9.87
N LEU A 42 29.63 23.56 10.93
CA LEU A 42 30.37 23.33 12.18
C LEU A 42 29.77 22.18 13.01
N TRP A 43 28.49 21.86 12.84
CA TRP A 43 27.86 20.71 13.51
C TRP A 43 28.26 19.38 12.85
N CYS A 44 28.38 19.33 11.53
CA CYS A 44 28.83 18.12 10.80
C CYS A 44 30.31 17.79 11.03
N LEU A 45 31.18 18.81 11.22
CA LEU A 45 32.60 18.58 11.53
C LEU A 45 32.86 18.14 12.99
N GLY A 46 32.00 18.54 13.93
CA GLY A 46 32.10 18.13 15.35
C GLY A 46 31.73 16.66 15.60
N ALA A 47 30.78 16.12 14.83
CA ALA A 47 30.33 14.73 14.98
C ALA A 47 31.34 13.72 14.41
N VAL A 48 32.07 14.09 13.36
CA VAL A 48 33.08 13.22 12.72
C VAL A 48 34.34 13.07 13.60
N LEU A 49 34.73 14.10 14.36
CA LEU A 49 35.89 14.00 15.26
C LEU A 49 35.61 13.19 16.54
N LEU A 50 34.35 13.15 17.01
CA LEU A 50 34.01 12.40 18.23
C LEU A 50 33.91 10.88 17.98
N TYR A 51 33.58 10.45 16.76
CA TYR A 51 33.43 9.03 16.41
C TYR A 51 34.79 8.33 16.17
N SER A 52 35.80 9.04 15.64
CA SER A 52 37.16 8.50 15.46
C SER A 52 37.93 8.31 16.78
N LEU A 53 37.56 9.01 17.85
CA LEU A 53 38.18 8.86 19.18
C LEU A 53 37.61 7.69 19.99
N VAL A 54 36.39 7.23 19.70
CA VAL A 54 35.74 6.11 20.40
C VAL A 54 36.06 4.75 19.76
N THR A 55 36.39 4.71 18.47
CA THR A 55 36.62 3.46 17.71
C THR A 55 38.08 3.00 17.66
N SER A 56 39.03 3.78 18.20
CA SER A 56 40.45 3.40 18.27
C SER A 56 40.84 2.61 19.53
N GLY A 57 39.87 2.20 20.36
CA GLY A 57 40.11 1.54 21.65
C GLY A 57 40.10 0.01 21.65
N GLU A 58 39.50 -0.65 20.66
CA GLU A 58 39.29 -2.10 20.71
C GLU A 58 39.63 -2.78 19.38
N ASN A 59 40.92 -3.01 19.14
CA ASN A 59 41.35 -4.14 18.32
C ASN A 59 42.76 -4.60 18.69
N SER A 60 42.82 -5.66 19.50
CA SER A 60 44.00 -6.50 19.63
C SER A 60 43.56 -7.91 20.06
N LYS A 61 43.35 -8.81 19.08
CA LYS A 61 44.01 -10.13 19.00
C LYS A 61 43.42 -11.01 17.88
N LYS A 62 44.26 -11.25 16.86
CA LYS A 62 44.56 -12.51 16.12
C LYS A 62 43.41 -13.46 15.74
N SER A 63 43.31 -13.79 14.44
CA SER A 63 43.66 -15.12 13.85
C SER A 63 43.26 -15.15 12.36
N SER A 64 44.23 -15.12 11.43
CA SER A 64 44.66 -16.23 10.54
C SER A 64 43.68 -16.64 9.42
N ALA A 65 44.18 -16.51 8.20
CA ALA A 65 43.57 -16.83 6.93
C ALA A 65 43.18 -18.31 6.74
N THR A 66 42.12 -18.53 5.93
CA THR A 66 42.02 -19.70 5.04
C THR A 66 41.23 -19.33 3.78
N THR A 67 41.86 -19.60 2.65
CA THR A 67 41.38 -19.50 1.26
C THR A 67 40.33 -20.57 0.94
N ALA A 68 39.26 -20.20 0.22
CA ALA A 68 38.30 -21.15 -0.36
C ALA A 68 38.33 -21.07 -1.92
N PRO A 69 38.26 -22.20 -2.65
CA PRO A 69 38.39 -22.26 -4.12
C PRO A 69 37.04 -22.16 -4.86
N PRO A 70 37.03 -22.00 -6.21
CA PRO A 70 35.82 -21.75 -6.99
C PRO A 70 35.11 -23.05 -7.39
N TYR A 71 33.78 -23.04 -7.44
CA TYR A 71 32.98 -24.15 -7.99
C TYR A 71 32.69 -23.93 -9.48
N ALA A 72 33.20 -24.84 -10.30
CA ALA A 72 32.82 -25.04 -11.70
C ALA A 72 31.72 -26.12 -11.81
N GLY A 73 30.87 -25.98 -12.83
CA GLY A 73 29.61 -26.72 -12.99
C GLY A 73 29.71 -28.15 -13.50
N ILE A 74 28.55 -28.82 -13.56
CA ILE A 74 28.32 -30.06 -14.30
C ILE A 74 26.93 -30.02 -14.95
N LEU A 75 26.90 -30.44 -16.22
CA LEU A 75 25.76 -30.57 -17.14
C LEU A 75 24.94 -31.85 -16.89
N ALA A 76 23.63 -31.70 -17.09
CA ALA A 76 22.59 -32.59 -17.62
C ALA A 76 22.72 -34.14 -17.64
N GLY A 77 21.60 -34.80 -17.30
CA GLY A 77 21.21 -36.15 -17.73
C GLY A 77 19.72 -36.44 -17.43
N PRO A 78 18.90 -36.99 -18.35
CA PRO A 78 17.43 -36.93 -18.27
C PRO A 78 16.76 -38.25 -17.81
N GLY A 79 15.51 -38.15 -17.33
CA GLY A 79 14.52 -39.24 -17.35
C GLY A 79 14.07 -39.74 -15.97
N GLY A 80 12.82 -39.41 -15.61
CA GLY A 80 12.12 -39.99 -14.46
C GLY A 80 10.71 -39.42 -14.31
N THR A 81 9.71 -40.23 -14.63
CA THR A 81 8.26 -39.97 -14.65
C THR A 81 7.65 -39.55 -13.30
N PRO A 82 6.49 -38.86 -13.30
CA PRO A 82 5.91 -38.27 -12.09
C PRO A 82 5.26 -39.31 -11.16
N TYR A 83 5.58 -39.23 -9.87
CA TYR A 83 4.90 -39.94 -8.80
C TYR A 83 3.56 -39.26 -8.47
N THR A 84 2.45 -39.90 -8.85
CA THR A 84 1.13 -39.65 -8.27
C THR A 84 1.04 -40.40 -6.94
N GLN A 85 1.00 -39.69 -5.81
CA GLN A 85 0.65 -40.28 -4.52
C GLN A 85 -0.76 -39.81 -4.13
N ALA A 86 -1.68 -40.76 -4.12
CA ALA A 86 -3.05 -40.57 -3.68
C ALA A 86 -3.09 -40.32 -2.16
N ALA A 87 -3.70 -39.20 -1.75
CA ALA A 87 -3.96 -38.91 -0.35
C ALA A 87 -5.13 -39.77 0.15
N THR A 88 -4.88 -40.60 1.16
CA THR A 88 -5.92 -41.28 1.95
C THR A 88 -6.54 -40.29 2.96
N PRO A 89 -7.87 -40.29 3.19
CA PRO A 89 -8.50 -39.36 4.12
C PRO A 89 -8.17 -39.69 5.58
N ILE A 90 -7.81 -38.66 6.36
CA ILE A 90 -7.71 -38.73 7.82
C ILE A 90 -9.11 -38.52 8.43
N PRO A 91 -9.56 -39.34 9.40
CA PRO A 91 -10.90 -39.20 9.99
C PRO A 91 -11.01 -37.97 10.90
N SER A 92 -12.15 -37.29 10.81
CA SER A 92 -12.54 -36.14 11.64
C SER A 92 -12.70 -36.52 13.12
N PRO A 93 -12.21 -35.72 14.09
CA PRO A 93 -12.50 -35.93 15.50
C PRO A 93 -13.92 -35.47 15.87
N THR A 94 -14.62 -36.32 16.62
CA THR A 94 -15.96 -36.08 17.20
C THR A 94 -15.94 -34.92 18.20
N PRO A 95 -16.96 -34.03 18.23
CA PRO A 95 -17.04 -32.95 19.22
C PRO A 95 -17.30 -33.48 20.64
N LEU A 96 -16.56 -32.97 21.63
CA LEU A 96 -16.82 -33.18 23.05
C LEU A 96 -17.95 -32.23 23.52
N GLU A 97 -18.95 -32.77 24.21
CA GLU A 97 -20.01 -32.00 24.88
C GLU A 97 -19.46 -31.12 26.02
N PRO A 98 -20.01 -29.91 26.24
CA PRO A 98 -19.61 -29.06 27.35
C PRO A 98 -20.26 -29.49 28.68
N SER A 99 -19.44 -29.74 29.69
CA SER A 99 -19.87 -29.90 31.09
C SER A 99 -20.36 -28.58 31.71
N PRO A 100 -21.38 -28.61 32.59
CA PRO A 100 -21.99 -27.40 33.17
C PRO A 100 -21.14 -26.75 34.28
N LEU A 101 -21.14 -25.41 34.31
CA LEU A 101 -20.51 -24.58 35.33
C LEU A 101 -21.29 -24.62 36.67
N PRO A 102 -20.62 -24.74 37.83
CA PRO A 102 -21.28 -24.65 39.13
C PRO A 102 -21.33 -23.21 39.68
N GLY A 103 -22.51 -22.82 40.19
CA GLY A 103 -22.67 -21.96 41.36
C GLY A 103 -22.82 -20.46 41.14
N ALA A 104 -24.05 -20.00 40.85
CA ALA A 104 -24.44 -18.60 41.06
C ALA A 104 -24.91 -18.42 42.52
N THR A 105 -24.22 -17.58 43.28
CA THR A 105 -24.67 -17.09 44.59
C THR A 105 -25.64 -15.92 44.42
N PRO A 106 -26.76 -15.86 45.18
CA PRO A 106 -27.74 -14.79 45.04
C PRO A 106 -27.29 -13.48 45.73
N LEU A 107 -27.54 -12.36 45.06
CA LEU A 107 -27.36 -11.00 45.61
C LEU A 107 -28.43 -10.71 46.69
N PRO A 108 -28.08 -10.03 47.80
CA PRO A 108 -29.04 -9.69 48.85
C PRO A 108 -29.92 -8.48 48.50
N ALA A 109 -31.11 -8.49 49.09
CA ALA A 109 -32.25 -7.62 48.83
C ALA A 109 -32.04 -6.13 49.15
N ALA A 110 -32.76 -5.29 48.40
CA ALA A 110 -32.85 -3.84 48.54
C ALA A 110 -33.71 -3.39 49.74
N SER A 111 -33.42 -2.20 50.27
CA SER A 111 -34.29 -1.38 51.14
C SER A 111 -33.77 0.07 51.16
N PRO A 112 -34.57 1.08 51.55
CA PRO A 112 -35.81 1.56 50.96
C PRO A 112 -35.67 2.98 50.36
N ILE A 113 -36.74 3.44 49.71
CA ILE A 113 -36.92 4.68 48.94
C ILE A 113 -36.69 5.95 49.80
N LEU A 114 -35.86 6.87 49.30
CA LEU A 114 -35.81 8.28 49.71
C LEU A 114 -36.39 9.14 48.56
N GLY A 115 -37.29 10.06 48.91
CA GLY A 115 -38.08 10.87 47.97
C GLY A 115 -37.27 11.87 47.13
N PRO A 116 -37.91 12.53 46.14
CA PRO A 116 -37.22 13.34 45.15
C PRO A 116 -36.78 14.70 45.71
N THR A 117 -35.47 14.91 45.76
CA THR A 117 -34.87 16.25 45.90
C THR A 117 -34.85 16.90 44.52
N VAL A 118 -35.58 18.01 44.35
CA VAL A 118 -35.55 18.82 43.13
C VAL A 118 -34.24 19.62 43.11
N ILE A 119 -33.34 19.27 42.18
CA ILE A 119 -32.16 20.09 41.86
C ILE A 119 -32.53 20.98 40.65
N PRO A 120 -32.35 22.31 40.70
CA PRO A 120 -32.54 23.17 39.54
C PRO A 120 -31.50 22.82 38.48
N THR A 121 -31.94 22.44 37.29
CA THR A 121 -31.06 22.22 36.13
C THR A 121 -30.94 23.52 35.33
N ASP A 122 -29.81 24.20 35.45
CA ASP A 122 -29.40 25.14 34.40
C ASP A 122 -29.22 24.36 33.07
N PRO A 123 -29.64 24.91 31.92
CA PRO A 123 -29.42 24.25 30.64
C PRO A 123 -27.93 24.13 30.37
N PRO A 124 -27.44 22.99 29.85
CA PRO A 124 -26.03 22.83 29.53
C PRO A 124 -25.63 23.87 28.46
N PRO A 125 -24.39 24.40 28.51
CA PRO A 125 -23.89 25.28 27.46
C PRO A 125 -23.98 24.55 26.13
N GLU A 126 -24.53 25.25 25.13
CA GLU A 126 -24.71 24.77 23.76
C GLU A 126 -23.37 24.22 23.26
N VAL A 127 -23.27 22.90 23.15
CA VAL A 127 -22.12 22.23 22.56
C VAL A 127 -22.15 22.64 21.10
N VAL A 128 -21.28 23.58 20.73
CA VAL A 128 -20.98 23.86 19.32
C VAL A 128 -20.46 22.54 18.76
N ALA A 129 -21.34 21.79 18.10
CA ALA A 129 -20.94 20.63 17.34
C ALA A 129 -19.86 21.11 16.38
N LEU A 130 -18.62 20.65 16.60
CA LEU A 130 -17.61 20.74 15.56
C LEU A 130 -18.22 20.06 14.35
N ILE A 131 -18.58 20.87 13.35
CA ILE A 131 -18.97 20.37 12.04
C ILE A 131 -17.78 19.52 11.58
N ALA A 132 -17.95 18.20 11.62
CA ALA A 132 -16.98 17.30 11.00
C ALA A 132 -16.81 17.80 9.56
N PRO A 133 -15.57 17.96 9.05
CA PRO A 133 -15.38 18.34 7.66
C PRO A 133 -16.21 17.38 6.81
N ALA A 134 -17.03 17.93 5.91
CA ALA A 134 -17.90 17.14 5.05
C ALA A 134 -17.06 16.04 4.38
N ALA A 135 -17.56 14.80 4.37
CA ALA A 135 -16.91 13.69 3.71
C ALA A 135 -16.54 14.09 2.27
N VAL A 136 -15.27 14.01 1.92
CA VAL A 136 -14.80 14.33 0.58
C VAL A 136 -15.25 13.20 -0.33
N SER A 137 -16.07 13.52 -1.32
CA SER A 137 -16.56 12.56 -2.30
C SER A 137 -15.43 11.73 -2.94
N ILE A 138 -15.71 10.47 -3.32
CA ILE A 138 -14.76 9.59 -4.02
C ILE A 138 -14.03 10.31 -5.18
N PRO A 139 -14.70 11.04 -6.11
CA PRO A 139 -14.02 11.76 -7.19
C PRO A 139 -12.90 12.70 -6.71
N ASN A 140 -13.16 13.45 -5.63
CA ASN A 140 -12.20 14.40 -5.09
C ASN A 140 -10.99 13.70 -4.45
N GLN A 141 -11.19 12.51 -3.87
CA GLN A 141 -10.10 11.69 -3.33
C GLN A 141 -9.28 11.06 -4.46
N LEU A 142 -9.93 10.54 -5.51
CA LEU A 142 -9.22 10.01 -6.69
C LEU A 142 -8.38 11.09 -7.38
N ALA A 143 -8.85 12.34 -7.39
CA ALA A 143 -8.11 13.47 -7.94
C ALA A 143 -6.79 13.75 -7.20
N LEU A 144 -6.63 13.27 -5.97
CA LEU A 144 -5.39 13.42 -5.19
C LEU A 144 -4.28 12.46 -5.61
N VAL A 145 -4.58 11.41 -6.37
CA VAL A 145 -3.61 10.42 -6.84
C VAL A 145 -2.59 11.08 -7.78
N ASP A 146 -1.33 11.08 -7.36
CA ASP A 146 -0.20 11.71 -8.05
C ASP A 146 0.81 10.66 -8.52
N SER A 147 0.87 10.48 -9.85
CA SER A 147 1.82 9.56 -10.48
C SER A 147 3.27 9.95 -10.24
N ASN A 148 3.59 11.23 -10.03
CA ASN A 148 4.98 11.64 -9.80
C ASN A 148 5.51 11.10 -8.47
N GLN A 149 4.67 11.11 -7.42
CA GLN A 149 5.02 10.55 -6.13
C GLN A 149 5.24 9.04 -6.22
N MET A 150 4.38 8.35 -6.98
CA MET A 150 4.54 6.92 -7.22
C MET A 150 5.82 6.60 -8.00
N LEU A 151 6.15 7.39 -9.03
CA LEU A 151 7.41 7.24 -9.76
C LEU A 151 8.64 7.49 -8.88
N VAL A 152 8.59 8.43 -7.92
CA VAL A 152 9.68 8.63 -6.96
C VAL A 152 9.91 7.35 -6.15
N ALA A 153 8.85 6.72 -5.64
CA ALA A 153 8.95 5.46 -4.91
C ALA A 153 9.51 4.33 -5.78
N ILE A 154 8.99 4.17 -7.00
CA ILE A 154 9.47 3.14 -7.96
C ILE A 154 10.95 3.34 -8.27
N ASN A 155 11.38 4.57 -8.57
CA ASN A 155 12.78 4.87 -8.84
C ASN A 155 13.66 4.56 -7.63
N TRP A 156 13.22 4.90 -6.42
CA TRP A 156 13.98 4.59 -5.22
C TRP A 156 14.14 3.08 -5.03
N LEU A 157 13.04 2.33 -5.14
CA LEU A 157 13.02 0.87 -4.99
C LEU A 157 13.85 0.15 -6.06
N ALA A 158 13.84 0.63 -7.30
CA ALA A 158 14.67 0.08 -8.37
C ALA A 158 16.18 0.34 -8.18
N ASN A 159 16.53 1.45 -7.51
CA ASN A 159 17.92 1.84 -7.28
C ASN A 159 18.56 1.15 -6.06
N VAL A 160 17.77 0.51 -5.20
CA VAL A 160 18.28 -0.26 -4.04
C VAL A 160 18.96 -1.58 -4.45
N GLY A 161 18.96 -1.91 -5.75
CA GLY A 161 19.61 -3.08 -6.34
C GLY A 161 18.61 -4.18 -6.65
N ASN A 162 18.67 -5.28 -5.89
CA ASN A 162 17.61 -6.28 -5.84
C ASN A 162 16.91 -6.19 -4.48
N ARG A 163 15.69 -6.71 -4.35
CA ARG A 163 15.01 -6.83 -3.05
C ARG A 163 14.73 -8.31 -2.78
N PHE A 164 15.68 -9.19 -3.08
CA PHE A 164 15.49 -10.63 -2.88
C PHE A 164 15.55 -10.99 -1.40
N THR A 165 14.49 -11.62 -0.89
CA THR A 165 14.33 -11.92 0.55
C THR A 165 15.42 -12.82 1.14
N LEU A 166 16.03 -13.67 0.30
CA LEU A 166 17.06 -14.62 0.74
C LEU A 166 18.49 -14.07 0.59
N ASP A 167 18.66 -12.87 0.05
CA ASP A 167 19.98 -12.28 -0.12
C ASP A 167 20.60 -11.85 1.21
N ILE A 168 21.93 -11.74 1.23
CA ILE A 168 22.65 -11.28 2.42
C ILE A 168 22.37 -9.78 2.60
N PRO A 169 21.99 -9.34 3.81
CA PRO A 169 21.76 -7.93 4.10
C PRO A 169 22.93 -7.03 3.71
N ALA A 170 22.64 -5.96 2.98
CA ALA A 170 23.56 -4.85 2.74
C ALA A 170 23.05 -3.60 3.47
N GLU A 171 23.95 -2.79 4.03
CA GLU A 171 23.61 -1.66 4.91
C GLU A 171 22.75 -0.58 4.21
N ASN A 172 22.84 -0.44 2.89
CA ASN A 172 22.11 0.57 2.10
C ASN A 172 21.59 0.01 0.77
N ALA A 173 21.42 -1.30 0.67
CA ALA A 173 20.93 -1.99 -0.52
C ALA A 173 20.12 -3.22 -0.10
N GLY A 174 19.41 -3.84 -1.04
CA GLY A 174 18.69 -5.05 -0.72
C GLY A 174 17.33 -4.84 -0.07
N ILE A 175 16.72 -5.96 0.33
CA ILE A 175 15.42 -6.03 0.99
C ILE A 175 15.35 -5.25 2.30
N LEU A 176 16.42 -5.21 3.12
CA LEU A 176 16.39 -4.51 4.41
C LEU A 176 16.41 -2.98 4.26
N ALA A 177 17.19 -2.46 3.31
CA ALA A 177 17.17 -1.04 3.00
C ALA A 177 15.79 -0.63 2.46
N ALA A 178 15.19 -1.46 1.61
CA ALA A 178 13.81 -1.26 1.16
C ALA A 178 12.82 -1.27 2.32
N ARG A 179 12.91 -2.22 3.25
CA ARG A 179 12.09 -2.27 4.46
C ARG A 179 12.18 -0.98 5.27
N ASP A 180 13.39 -0.51 5.56
CA ASP A 180 13.59 0.68 6.39
C ASP A 180 13.04 1.93 5.75
N TRP A 181 13.26 2.09 4.44
CA TRP A 181 12.73 3.22 3.69
C TRP A 181 11.20 3.20 3.64
N LEU A 182 10.60 2.04 3.31
CA LEU A 182 9.16 1.88 3.23
C LEU A 182 8.47 2.06 4.60
N LEU A 183 9.07 1.53 5.67
CA LEU A 183 8.59 1.79 7.03
C LEU A 183 8.64 3.29 7.34
N ASN A 184 9.72 3.99 6.95
CA ASN A 184 9.83 5.43 7.14
C ASN A 184 8.73 6.20 6.38
N GLU A 185 8.41 5.82 5.15
CA GLU A 185 7.29 6.43 4.39
C GLU A 185 5.95 6.26 5.13
N PHE A 186 5.68 5.07 5.69
CA PHE A 186 4.51 4.86 6.54
C PHE A 186 4.56 5.65 7.85
N GLN A 187 5.74 5.81 8.49
CA GLN A 187 5.89 6.66 9.67
C GLN A 187 5.60 8.14 9.35
N LEU A 188 5.97 8.62 8.16
CA LEU A 188 5.63 9.98 7.72
C LEU A 188 4.11 10.16 7.56
N ILE A 189 3.40 9.16 7.03
CA ILE A 189 1.93 9.18 6.97
C ILE A 189 1.35 9.17 8.39
N LYS A 190 1.87 8.32 9.29
CA LYS A 190 1.46 8.27 10.70
C LYS A 190 1.56 9.62 11.41
N GLN A 191 2.59 10.41 11.13
CA GLN A 191 2.79 11.73 11.74
C GLN A 191 1.66 12.72 11.40
N THR A 192 0.86 12.47 10.36
CA THR A 192 -0.29 13.33 10.02
C THR A 192 -1.45 13.19 11.00
N ASP A 193 -1.60 12.04 11.66
CA ASP A 193 -2.62 11.77 12.68
C ASP A 193 -2.22 10.59 13.59
N PRO A 194 -1.26 10.77 14.51
CA PRO A 194 -0.66 9.67 15.28
C PRO A 194 -1.61 9.02 16.29
N GLY A 195 -2.78 9.61 16.53
CA GLY A 195 -3.84 9.02 17.37
C GLY A 195 -4.76 8.06 16.61
N ARG A 196 -4.74 8.10 15.27
CA ARG A 196 -5.57 7.26 14.39
C ARG A 196 -4.74 6.35 13.50
N ILE A 197 -3.46 6.67 13.29
CA ILE A 197 -2.60 5.93 12.37
C ILE A 197 -1.49 5.27 13.17
N ASP A 198 -1.27 3.98 12.92
CA ASP A 198 -0.12 3.26 13.44
C ASP A 198 0.64 2.57 12.31
N ALA A 199 1.94 2.36 12.50
CA ALA A 199 2.82 1.76 11.50
C ALA A 199 3.94 0.97 12.19
N TRP A 200 4.16 -0.27 11.76
CA TRP A 200 5.12 -1.20 12.36
C TRP A 200 5.56 -2.30 11.39
N THR A 201 6.56 -3.09 11.79
CA THR A 201 6.96 -4.32 11.08
C THR A 201 6.37 -5.56 11.75
N HIS A 202 5.95 -6.51 10.93
CA HIS A 202 5.53 -7.84 11.37
C HIS A 202 6.62 -8.86 11.05
N ASN A 203 7.31 -9.31 12.08
CA ASN A 203 8.48 -10.19 11.96
C ASN A 203 8.02 -11.65 11.96
N PHE A 204 8.53 -12.42 11.01
CA PHE A 204 8.22 -13.84 10.89
C PHE A 204 9.45 -14.64 10.46
N THR A 205 9.37 -15.96 10.61
CA THR A 205 10.38 -16.90 10.12
C THR A 205 9.76 -17.89 9.15
N PHE A 206 10.55 -18.34 8.19
CA PHE A 206 10.14 -19.36 7.22
C PHE A 206 11.33 -20.25 6.86
N VAL A 207 11.06 -21.41 6.27
CA VAL A 207 12.09 -22.35 5.82
C VAL A 207 12.09 -22.40 4.31
N TYR A 208 13.24 -22.17 3.69
CA TYR A 208 13.45 -22.29 2.25
C TYR A 208 14.60 -23.26 2.00
N ASN A 209 14.35 -24.32 1.22
CA ASN A 209 15.31 -25.41 0.95
C ASN A 209 16.01 -25.95 2.22
N GLY A 210 15.24 -26.14 3.30
CA GLY A 210 15.74 -26.66 4.58
C GLY A 210 16.51 -25.65 5.43
N THR A 211 16.68 -24.41 4.97
CA THR A 211 17.37 -23.33 5.68
C THR A 211 16.35 -22.34 6.25
N PRO A 212 16.43 -21.98 7.55
CA PRO A 212 15.55 -20.98 8.14
C PRO A 212 15.99 -19.56 7.77
N PHE A 213 15.02 -18.70 7.48
CA PHE A 213 15.19 -17.28 7.21
C PHE A 213 14.24 -16.46 8.09
N ALA A 214 14.59 -15.21 8.34
CA ALA A 214 13.74 -14.22 8.97
C ALA A 214 13.42 -13.12 7.97
N ALA A 215 12.17 -12.63 7.99
CA ALA A 215 11.71 -11.56 7.13
C ALA A 215 10.63 -10.73 7.86
N GLU A 216 10.31 -9.57 7.29
CA GLU A 216 9.41 -8.60 7.90
C GLU A 216 8.41 -8.09 6.87
N ASN A 217 7.11 -8.19 7.16
CA ASN A 217 6.12 -7.39 6.46
C ASN A 217 6.08 -5.99 7.07
N ILE A 218 5.61 -5.01 6.31
CA ILE A 218 5.47 -3.62 6.76
C ILE A 218 3.99 -3.29 6.76
N VAL A 219 3.49 -2.78 7.88
CA VAL A 219 2.06 -2.60 8.11
C VAL A 219 1.81 -1.15 8.49
N LEU A 220 0.81 -0.54 7.87
CA LEU A 220 0.20 0.71 8.30
C LEU A 220 -1.29 0.48 8.52
N VAL A 221 -1.80 0.94 9.65
CA VAL A 221 -3.22 0.86 10.01
C VAL A 221 -3.77 2.24 10.22
N ILE A 222 -4.86 2.53 9.51
CA ILE A 222 -5.67 3.73 9.66
C ILE A 222 -6.95 3.28 10.36
N TYR A 223 -7.05 3.54 11.67
CA TYR A 223 -8.19 3.10 12.47
C TYR A 223 -9.49 3.76 12.02
N GLY A 224 -10.50 2.93 11.80
CA GLY A 224 -11.84 3.36 11.47
C GLY A 224 -12.56 4.01 12.65
N THR A 225 -13.67 4.70 12.38
CA THR A 225 -14.52 5.28 13.42
C THR A 225 -15.53 4.30 14.00
N ASP A 226 -15.84 3.23 13.27
CA ASP A 226 -16.76 2.18 13.72
C ASP A 226 -15.98 0.87 13.98
N PRO A 227 -15.81 0.46 15.25
CA PRO A 227 -15.06 -0.76 15.59
C PRO A 227 -15.75 -2.05 15.12
N THR A 228 -17.01 -2.00 14.68
CA THR A 228 -17.78 -3.15 14.20
C THR A 228 -17.73 -3.35 12.69
N MET A 229 -17.35 -2.31 11.93
CA MET A 229 -17.30 -2.37 10.46
C MET A 229 -16.20 -3.29 9.92
N GLY A 230 -15.14 -3.53 10.70
CA GLY A 230 -14.03 -4.40 10.28
C GLY A 230 -12.95 -3.65 9.50
N ALA A 231 -12.16 -4.41 8.74
CA ALA A 231 -10.96 -3.94 8.06
C ALA A 231 -10.95 -4.24 6.55
N VAL A 232 -10.65 -3.22 5.75
CA VAL A 232 -10.28 -3.34 4.33
C VAL A 232 -8.76 -3.41 4.25
N ILE A 233 -8.24 -4.49 3.67
CA ILE A 233 -6.79 -4.69 3.51
C ILE A 233 -6.42 -4.38 2.06
N ILE A 234 -5.41 -3.54 1.86
CA ILE A 234 -4.79 -3.27 0.56
C ILE A 234 -3.30 -3.63 0.68
N GLY A 235 -2.75 -4.37 -0.28
CA GLY A 235 -1.35 -4.78 -0.18
C GLY A 235 -0.67 -5.02 -1.51
N ALA A 236 0.65 -5.15 -1.42
CA ALA A 236 1.58 -5.45 -2.50
C ALA A 236 2.81 -6.11 -1.87
N HIS A 237 3.56 -6.94 -2.60
CA HIS A 237 4.86 -7.40 -2.12
C HIS A 237 5.96 -6.43 -2.49
N TYR A 238 6.98 -6.32 -1.63
CA TYR A 238 8.11 -5.41 -1.85
C TYR A 238 9.42 -6.15 -2.14
N ASP A 239 9.43 -7.49 -2.08
CA ASP A 239 10.56 -8.28 -2.56
C ASP A 239 10.62 -8.35 -4.09
N THR A 240 11.77 -8.79 -4.60
CA THR A 240 11.96 -9.18 -6.00
C THR A 240 12.48 -10.61 -6.06
N THR A 241 12.50 -11.22 -7.24
CA THR A 241 13.20 -12.49 -7.45
C THR A 241 14.73 -12.34 -7.50
N SER A 242 15.42 -13.49 -7.62
CA SER A 242 16.83 -13.58 -8.00
C SER A 242 17.11 -14.35 -9.30
N HIS A 243 16.07 -14.70 -10.09
CA HIS A 243 16.12 -15.72 -11.14
C HIS A 243 17.16 -15.46 -12.25
N SER A 244 17.52 -14.20 -12.48
CA SER A 244 18.52 -13.83 -13.49
C SER A 244 19.97 -14.16 -13.10
N GLY A 245 20.23 -14.56 -11.84
CA GLY A 245 21.59 -14.71 -11.32
C GLY A 245 22.36 -13.39 -11.22
N SER A 246 21.68 -12.26 -11.47
CA SER A 246 22.20 -10.90 -11.37
C SER A 246 21.91 -10.33 -9.98
N SER A 247 22.88 -9.60 -9.42
CA SER A 247 22.66 -8.80 -8.20
C SER A 247 21.77 -7.57 -8.45
N TYR A 248 21.48 -7.25 -9.72
CA TYR A 248 20.59 -6.17 -10.12
C TYR A 248 19.27 -6.75 -10.64
N GLN A 249 18.19 -6.51 -9.91
CA GLN A 249 16.81 -6.88 -10.24
C GLN A 249 15.92 -5.73 -9.78
N PRO A 250 15.75 -4.69 -10.63
CA PRO A 250 15.11 -3.46 -10.22
C PRO A 250 13.66 -3.65 -9.79
N GLY A 251 12.92 -4.58 -10.41
CA GLY A 251 11.54 -4.90 -10.03
C GLY A 251 10.66 -3.66 -9.97
N ALA A 252 10.78 -2.79 -10.98
CA ALA A 252 10.12 -1.49 -11.02
C ALA A 252 8.60 -1.64 -11.10
N ASP A 253 8.13 -2.65 -11.83
CA ASP A 253 6.72 -2.96 -11.93
C ASP A 253 6.35 -4.20 -11.12
N ASP A 254 7.20 -5.22 -11.09
CA ASP A 254 7.04 -6.42 -10.26
C ASP A 254 8.01 -6.39 -9.06
N ASN A 255 7.60 -5.89 -7.89
CA ASN A 255 6.31 -5.23 -7.62
C ASN A 255 6.43 -3.79 -7.09
N GLY A 256 7.38 -3.03 -7.64
CA GLY A 256 7.56 -1.62 -7.31
C GLY A 256 6.31 -0.76 -7.59
N SER A 257 5.53 -1.07 -8.63
CA SER A 257 4.34 -0.32 -9.02
C SER A 257 3.19 -0.53 -8.04
N GLY A 258 2.96 -1.77 -7.58
CA GLY A 258 1.99 -2.09 -6.53
C GLY A 258 2.36 -1.44 -5.20
N VAL A 259 3.64 -1.51 -4.79
CA VAL A 259 4.13 -0.86 -3.56
C VAL A 259 3.89 0.65 -3.61
N ALA A 260 4.23 1.30 -4.72
CA ALA A 260 4.03 2.74 -4.90
C ALA A 260 2.54 3.12 -4.84
N ALA A 261 1.66 2.32 -5.43
CA ALA A 261 0.22 2.54 -5.35
C ALA A 261 -0.32 2.35 -3.92
N VAL A 262 0.15 1.36 -3.15
CA VAL A 262 -0.24 1.18 -1.73
C VAL A 262 0.19 2.40 -0.90
N LEU A 263 1.41 2.91 -1.09
CA LEU A 263 1.89 4.13 -0.42
C LEU A 263 1.00 5.34 -0.75
N GLU A 264 0.63 5.51 -2.02
CA GLU A 264 -0.20 6.62 -2.47
C GLU A 264 -1.65 6.51 -1.97
N ILE A 265 -2.23 5.31 -2.00
CA ILE A 265 -3.54 5.01 -1.41
C ILE A 265 -3.52 5.33 0.09
N ALA A 266 -2.51 4.87 0.83
CA ALA A 266 -2.37 5.16 2.25
C ALA A 266 -2.34 6.68 2.52
N ARG A 267 -1.58 7.44 1.72
CA ARG A 267 -1.49 8.90 1.82
C ARG A 267 -2.83 9.59 1.56
N VAL A 268 -3.63 9.09 0.62
CA VAL A 268 -4.95 9.67 0.31
C VAL A 268 -5.98 9.33 1.39
N VAL A 269 -6.11 8.05 1.74
CA VAL A 269 -7.05 7.54 2.77
C VAL A 269 -6.76 8.17 4.14
N ALA A 270 -5.48 8.38 4.49
CA ALA A 270 -5.09 9.00 5.75
C ALA A 270 -5.63 10.44 5.93
N LYS A 271 -6.07 11.13 4.87
CA LYS A 271 -6.56 12.51 4.97
C LYS A 271 -7.94 12.63 5.62
N GLN A 272 -8.68 11.53 5.75
CA GLN A 272 -10.04 11.53 6.26
C GLN A 272 -10.32 10.35 7.17
N ARG A 273 -11.46 10.40 7.85
CA ARG A 273 -11.95 9.31 8.68
C ARG A 273 -12.90 8.46 7.87
N HIS A 274 -12.74 7.15 8.02
CA HIS A 274 -13.58 6.13 7.41
C HIS A 274 -14.24 5.30 8.53
N PRO A 275 -15.49 4.84 8.37
CA PRO A 275 -16.11 3.85 9.24
C PRO A 275 -15.25 2.62 9.47
N ALA A 276 -14.82 1.94 8.40
CA ALA A 276 -13.97 0.76 8.50
C ALA A 276 -12.49 1.15 8.70
N THR A 277 -11.74 0.22 9.29
CA THR A 277 -10.28 0.33 9.35
C THR A 277 -9.68 0.03 7.98
N VAL A 278 -8.66 0.78 7.58
CA VAL A 278 -7.87 0.48 6.37
C VAL A 278 -6.49 0.01 6.79
N VAL A 279 -6.09 -1.17 6.32
CA VAL A 279 -4.79 -1.79 6.62
C VAL A 279 -4.00 -1.86 5.31
N CYS A 280 -2.90 -1.14 5.25
CA CYS A 280 -1.96 -1.18 4.14
C CYS A 280 -0.81 -2.13 4.51
N VAL A 281 -0.55 -3.15 3.68
CA VAL A 281 0.51 -4.13 3.96
C VAL A 281 1.46 -4.28 2.78
N LEU A 282 2.75 -4.18 3.07
CA LEU A 282 3.81 -4.50 2.13
C LEU A 282 4.43 -5.84 2.54
N PHE A 283 4.25 -6.88 1.72
CA PHE A 283 4.65 -8.24 2.04
C PHE A 283 6.09 -8.54 1.62
N ALA A 284 6.82 -9.29 2.45
CA ALA A 284 8.09 -9.88 2.08
C ALA A 284 7.92 -11.34 1.66
N GLY A 285 8.73 -11.81 0.71
CA GLY A 285 8.79 -13.21 0.34
C GLY A 285 7.58 -13.71 -0.44
N GLU A 286 6.95 -12.86 -1.25
CA GLU A 286 6.00 -13.33 -2.26
C GLU A 286 6.69 -14.34 -3.19
N GLU A 287 7.91 -13.99 -3.60
CA GLU A 287 8.69 -14.72 -4.59
C GLU A 287 9.28 -16.03 -4.06
N GLN A 288 9.08 -16.32 -2.78
CA GLN A 288 9.41 -17.59 -2.14
C GLN A 288 8.15 -18.41 -1.84
N GLY A 289 7.04 -18.08 -2.50
CA GLY A 289 5.76 -18.76 -2.36
C GLY A 289 4.85 -18.11 -1.33
N ARG A 290 4.77 -16.78 -1.31
CA ARG A 290 3.84 -15.98 -0.48
C ARG A 290 4.05 -16.16 1.01
N VAL A 291 5.29 -16.38 1.44
CA VAL A 291 5.57 -16.72 2.84
C VAL A 291 5.22 -15.58 3.80
N GLY A 292 5.35 -14.32 3.36
CA GLY A 292 4.98 -13.15 4.16
C GLY A 292 3.49 -12.99 4.34
N SER A 293 2.69 -13.08 3.26
CA SER A 293 1.23 -12.98 3.39
C SER A 293 0.63 -14.19 4.14
N GLN A 294 1.16 -15.41 3.94
CA GLN A 294 0.78 -16.57 4.75
C GLN A 294 1.08 -16.36 6.24
N ALA A 295 2.26 -15.82 6.58
CA ALA A 295 2.60 -15.50 7.95
C ALA A 295 1.69 -14.40 8.52
N PHE A 296 1.41 -13.34 7.76
CA PHE A 296 0.51 -12.26 8.17
C PHE A 296 -0.90 -12.79 8.50
N VAL A 297 -1.47 -13.59 7.61
CA VAL A 297 -2.79 -14.22 7.82
C VAL A 297 -2.78 -15.08 9.08
N ARG A 298 -1.77 -15.93 9.26
CA ARG A 298 -1.68 -16.83 10.42
C ARG A 298 -1.44 -16.11 11.74
N GLU A 299 -0.57 -15.11 11.76
CA GLU A 299 0.02 -14.57 12.99
C GLU A 299 -0.54 -13.21 13.40
N VAL A 300 -0.99 -12.40 12.43
CA VAL A 300 -1.64 -11.11 12.67
C VAL A 300 -3.15 -11.29 12.65
N LEU A 301 -3.72 -11.77 11.54
CA LEU A 301 -5.18 -11.92 11.43
C LEU A 301 -5.72 -13.03 12.31
N GLY A 302 -5.02 -14.17 12.38
CA GLY A 302 -5.40 -15.29 13.25
C GLY A 302 -5.41 -14.98 14.76
N ARG A 303 -4.80 -13.87 15.18
CA ARG A 303 -4.81 -13.39 16.58
C ARG A 303 -5.74 -12.20 16.81
N ASN A 304 -6.30 -11.63 15.74
CA ASN A 304 -7.12 -10.42 15.82
C ASN A 304 -8.61 -10.79 15.75
N THR A 305 -9.43 -10.05 16.48
CA THR A 305 -10.90 -10.21 16.49
C THR A 305 -11.60 -9.24 15.55
N VAL A 306 -10.89 -8.26 14.97
CA VAL A 306 -11.46 -7.34 13.99
C VAL A 306 -11.86 -8.12 12.73
N PRO A 307 -13.13 -8.03 12.29
CA PRO A 307 -13.57 -8.68 11.05
C PRO A 307 -12.76 -8.17 9.85
N VAL A 308 -12.31 -9.08 8.98
CA VAL A 308 -11.68 -8.70 7.71
C VAL A 308 -12.76 -8.67 6.65
N LEU A 309 -13.03 -7.48 6.10
CA LEU A 309 -14.00 -7.30 5.03
C LEU A 309 -13.48 -7.89 3.72
N CYS A 310 -12.22 -7.57 3.39
CA CYS A 310 -11.55 -8.10 2.21
C CYS A 310 -10.05 -7.81 2.19
N MET A 311 -9.37 -8.38 1.20
CA MET A 311 -8.02 -8.02 0.78
C MET A 311 -7.97 -7.71 -0.73
N ILE A 312 -7.38 -6.58 -1.09
CA ILE A 312 -7.07 -6.21 -2.48
C ILE A 312 -5.55 -6.26 -2.63
N ASN A 313 -5.04 -7.10 -3.54
CA ASN A 313 -3.63 -7.20 -3.89
C ASN A 313 -3.35 -6.39 -5.15
N LEU A 314 -2.31 -5.55 -5.11
CA LEU A 314 -1.81 -4.80 -6.26
C LEU A 314 -0.47 -5.38 -6.65
N ASP A 315 -0.38 -5.91 -7.86
CA ASP A 315 0.76 -6.70 -8.27
C ASP A 315 0.97 -6.59 -9.77
N SER A 316 2.04 -5.87 -10.16
CA SER A 316 2.35 -5.45 -11.53
C SER A 316 1.19 -4.66 -12.16
N ILE A 317 1.10 -3.36 -11.87
CA ILE A 317 -0.02 -2.49 -12.30
C ILE A 317 0.43 -1.24 -13.08
N GLY A 318 1.68 -1.22 -13.55
CA GLY A 318 2.34 -0.04 -14.09
C GLY A 318 2.58 -0.05 -15.60
N VAL A 319 2.47 -1.18 -16.30
CA VAL A 319 2.90 -1.29 -17.70
C VAL A 319 1.81 -1.83 -18.63
N PRO A 320 1.26 -0.98 -19.52
CA PRO A 320 0.22 -1.39 -20.46
C PRO A 320 0.80 -1.99 -21.76
N VAL A 321 1.94 -2.66 -21.72
CA VAL A 321 2.64 -3.15 -22.94
C VAL A 321 2.89 -4.65 -22.86
N ALA A 322 2.25 -5.39 -23.76
CA ALA A 322 2.38 -6.83 -23.87
C ALA A 322 3.72 -7.26 -24.46
N ALA A 323 4.03 -8.56 -24.36
CA ALA A 323 5.27 -9.14 -24.90
C ALA A 323 5.44 -8.99 -26.42
N ASP A 324 4.35 -8.80 -27.18
CA ASP A 324 4.39 -8.54 -28.63
C ASP A 324 4.53 -7.05 -28.98
N GLY A 325 4.65 -6.19 -27.96
CA GLY A 325 4.73 -4.73 -28.09
C GLY A 325 3.38 -4.04 -28.29
N SER A 326 2.27 -4.78 -28.28
CA SER A 326 0.93 -4.18 -28.32
C SER A 326 0.63 -3.44 -27.02
N ARG A 327 -0.05 -2.30 -27.15
CA ARG A 327 -0.44 -1.46 -26.02
C ARG A 327 -1.89 -1.74 -25.61
N GLN A 328 -2.10 -1.94 -24.32
CA GLN A 328 -3.37 -2.30 -23.70
C GLN A 328 -3.56 -1.44 -22.42
N ASP A 329 -3.91 -0.17 -22.59
CA ASP A 329 -3.92 0.84 -21.52
C ASP A 329 -5.33 1.19 -21.01
N THR A 330 -6.33 0.39 -21.35
CA THR A 330 -7.74 0.65 -21.03
C THR A 330 -8.33 -0.32 -20.01
N PHE A 331 -7.54 -1.23 -19.43
CA PHE A 331 -8.06 -2.16 -18.44
C PHE A 331 -7.01 -2.74 -17.49
N LEU A 332 -7.49 -3.24 -16.36
CA LEU A 332 -6.82 -4.18 -15.46
C LEU A 332 -7.51 -5.54 -15.52
N ARG A 333 -6.81 -6.60 -15.14
CA ARG A 333 -7.40 -7.92 -14.88
C ARG A 333 -7.59 -8.12 -13.38
N ALA A 334 -8.67 -8.80 -13.01
CA ALA A 334 -9.00 -9.15 -11.64
C ALA A 334 -9.05 -10.68 -11.45
N TYR A 335 -8.05 -11.22 -10.74
CA TYR A 335 -7.96 -12.63 -10.38
C TYR A 335 -8.47 -12.85 -8.94
N SER A 336 -9.32 -13.86 -8.75
CA SER A 336 -9.92 -14.14 -7.44
C SER A 336 -10.43 -15.58 -7.34
N ALA A 337 -10.57 -16.11 -6.12
CA ALA A 337 -10.98 -17.49 -5.93
C ALA A 337 -12.39 -17.78 -6.52
N PRO A 338 -12.57 -18.85 -7.32
CA PRO A 338 -13.88 -19.27 -7.82
C PRO A 338 -14.74 -19.87 -6.70
N PRO A 339 -16.03 -20.16 -6.95
CA PRO A 339 -16.84 -19.86 -8.15
C PRO A 339 -17.42 -18.42 -8.14
N ASP A 340 -18.27 -18.08 -9.13
CA ASP A 340 -18.94 -16.76 -9.28
C ASP A 340 -19.63 -16.22 -8.03
N TYR A 341 -20.12 -17.11 -7.17
CA TYR A 341 -20.79 -16.74 -5.92
C TYR A 341 -19.87 -16.72 -4.70
N SER A 342 -18.56 -16.99 -4.85
CA SER A 342 -17.61 -16.89 -3.75
C SER A 342 -17.47 -15.44 -3.27
N PRO A 343 -17.12 -15.20 -2.01
CA PRO A 343 -16.87 -13.85 -1.52
C PRO A 343 -15.76 -13.12 -2.32
N SER A 344 -14.67 -13.81 -2.66
CA SER A 344 -13.56 -13.28 -3.46
C SER A 344 -14.01 -12.88 -4.87
N ARG A 345 -14.86 -13.69 -5.50
CA ARG A 345 -15.34 -13.40 -6.85
C ARG A 345 -16.36 -12.27 -6.89
N ARG A 346 -17.23 -12.18 -5.89
CA ARG A 346 -18.13 -11.03 -5.70
C ARG A 346 -17.36 -9.74 -5.45
N LEU A 347 -16.28 -9.80 -4.68
CA LEU A 347 -15.36 -8.68 -4.50
C LEU A 347 -14.77 -8.24 -5.85
N ALA A 348 -14.23 -9.16 -6.65
CA ALA A 348 -13.71 -8.83 -7.98
C ALA A 348 -14.77 -8.19 -8.89
N GLN A 349 -15.99 -8.74 -8.91
CA GLN A 349 -17.12 -8.21 -9.68
C GLN A 349 -17.60 -6.82 -9.22
N MET A 350 -17.35 -6.45 -7.96
CA MET A 350 -17.73 -5.16 -7.40
C MET A 350 -16.78 -4.03 -7.82
N VAL A 351 -15.51 -4.34 -8.13
CA VAL A 351 -14.49 -3.32 -8.45
C VAL A 351 -14.93 -2.45 -9.63
N GLN A 352 -15.40 -3.05 -10.72
CA GLN A 352 -15.79 -2.32 -11.93
C GLN A 352 -16.95 -1.34 -11.69
N PRO A 353 -18.12 -1.75 -11.15
CA PRO A 353 -19.23 -0.83 -10.89
C PRO A 353 -18.89 0.35 -9.97
N VAL A 354 -17.96 0.16 -9.03
CA VAL A 354 -17.52 1.22 -8.11
C VAL A 354 -16.54 2.18 -8.78
N ALA A 355 -15.65 1.67 -9.62
CA ALA A 355 -14.64 2.48 -10.30
C ALA A 355 -15.21 3.29 -11.48
N GLU A 356 -16.09 2.70 -12.30
CA GLU A 356 -16.55 3.27 -13.58
C GLU A 356 -17.09 4.71 -13.48
N PRO A 357 -17.89 5.11 -12.47
CA PRO A 357 -18.39 6.48 -12.37
C PRO A 357 -17.28 7.52 -12.18
N ASN A 358 -16.11 7.09 -11.69
CA ASN A 358 -15.00 7.94 -11.29
C ASN A 358 -13.76 7.80 -12.21
N VAL A 359 -13.63 6.67 -12.90
CA VAL A 359 -12.53 6.34 -13.82
C VAL A 359 -13.10 5.83 -15.16
N PRO A 360 -13.86 6.68 -15.90
CA PRO A 360 -14.64 6.22 -17.04
C PRO A 360 -13.76 5.70 -18.18
N GLY A 361 -14.16 4.56 -18.76
CA GLY A 361 -13.45 3.95 -19.89
C GLY A 361 -12.18 3.17 -19.53
N PHE A 362 -11.89 3.00 -18.24
CA PHE A 362 -10.84 2.12 -17.75
C PHE A 362 -11.47 0.93 -17.03
N LEU A 363 -11.39 -0.25 -17.66
CA LEU A 363 -12.15 -1.43 -17.26
C LEU A 363 -11.39 -2.33 -16.27
N VAL A 364 -12.14 -3.17 -15.57
CA VAL A 364 -11.64 -4.28 -14.77
C VAL A 364 -12.25 -5.57 -15.29
N GLU A 365 -11.42 -6.38 -15.94
CA GLU A 365 -11.81 -7.65 -16.51
C GLU A 365 -11.67 -8.76 -15.47
N VAL A 366 -12.79 -9.34 -15.05
CA VAL A 366 -12.79 -10.42 -14.06
C VAL A 366 -12.44 -11.74 -14.75
N GLU A 367 -11.31 -12.30 -14.35
CA GLU A 367 -10.77 -13.52 -14.94
C GLU A 367 -11.41 -14.76 -14.32
N SER A 368 -11.77 -15.77 -15.10
CA SER A 368 -12.53 -16.93 -14.59
C SER A 368 -11.77 -17.82 -13.59
N THR A 369 -10.43 -17.77 -13.58
CA THR A 369 -9.56 -18.58 -12.73
C THR A 369 -9.16 -17.85 -11.44
N VAL A 370 -8.58 -18.60 -10.50
CA VAL A 370 -8.02 -18.03 -9.26
C VAL A 370 -6.77 -17.18 -9.51
N ASP A 371 -5.91 -17.61 -10.43
CA ASP A 371 -4.81 -16.88 -11.04
C ASP A 371 -4.33 -17.69 -12.27
N ARG A 372 -3.22 -17.29 -12.88
CA ARG A 372 -2.52 -18.05 -13.92
C ARG A 372 -1.60 -19.10 -13.27
N PRO A 373 -1.46 -20.31 -13.84
CA PRO A 373 -0.61 -21.35 -13.27
C PRO A 373 0.81 -20.86 -12.98
N GLY A 374 1.26 -20.97 -11.73
CA GLY A 374 2.61 -20.59 -11.31
C GLY A 374 2.85 -19.08 -11.18
N ARG A 375 1.83 -18.23 -11.39
CA ARG A 375 1.89 -16.77 -11.28
C ARG A 375 0.94 -16.31 -10.19
N TRP A 376 1.02 -16.96 -9.03
CA TRP A 376 0.17 -16.67 -7.89
C TRP A 376 0.51 -15.28 -7.31
N GLY A 377 -0.29 -14.79 -6.37
CA GLY A 377 -0.01 -13.54 -5.67
C GLY A 377 -0.56 -13.60 -4.25
N ASP A 378 -0.23 -12.61 -3.42
CA ASP A 378 -0.56 -12.59 -1.99
C ASP A 378 -2.05 -12.74 -1.67
N GLN A 379 -2.96 -12.35 -2.58
CA GLN A 379 -4.40 -12.55 -2.43
C GLN A 379 -4.79 -14.01 -2.17
N GLN A 380 -3.98 -14.95 -2.67
CA GLN A 380 -4.27 -16.36 -2.50
C GLN A 380 -4.13 -16.80 -1.04
N SER A 381 -3.14 -16.28 -0.30
CA SER A 381 -2.96 -16.57 1.13
C SER A 381 -4.20 -16.19 1.96
N PHE A 382 -4.90 -15.13 1.56
CA PHE A 382 -6.15 -14.67 2.18
C PHE A 382 -7.33 -15.54 1.76
N SER A 383 -7.44 -15.86 0.47
CA SER A 383 -8.49 -16.74 -0.05
C SER A 383 -8.42 -18.15 0.55
N ASP A 384 -7.21 -18.70 0.71
CA ASP A 384 -6.96 -20.02 1.32
C ASP A 384 -7.39 -20.06 2.78
N ALA A 385 -7.36 -18.91 3.47
CA ALA A 385 -7.86 -18.74 4.84
C ALA A 385 -9.35 -18.35 4.91
N GLY A 386 -10.04 -18.27 3.76
CA GLY A 386 -11.48 -17.97 3.68
C GLY A 386 -11.84 -16.49 3.67
N PHE A 387 -10.85 -15.58 3.58
CA PHE A 387 -11.11 -14.15 3.45
C PHE A 387 -11.42 -13.77 1.99
N PRO A 388 -12.37 -12.86 1.74
CA PRO A 388 -12.60 -12.33 0.40
C PRO A 388 -11.33 -11.63 -0.11
N ALA A 389 -10.76 -12.07 -1.23
CA ALA A 389 -9.56 -11.46 -1.77
C ALA A 389 -9.53 -11.41 -3.31
N VAL A 390 -8.94 -10.34 -3.85
CA VAL A 390 -8.78 -10.12 -5.29
C VAL A 390 -7.38 -9.58 -5.58
N ARG A 391 -6.77 -10.00 -6.69
CA ARG A 391 -5.58 -9.36 -7.26
C ARG A 391 -5.96 -8.55 -8.47
N LEU A 392 -5.51 -7.30 -8.47
CA LEU A 392 -5.50 -6.43 -9.62
C LEU A 392 -4.09 -6.47 -10.24
N VAL A 393 -4.05 -6.77 -11.53
CA VAL A 393 -2.82 -6.88 -12.32
C VAL A 393 -3.03 -6.24 -13.67
N GLU A 394 -1.95 -5.75 -14.27
CA GLU A 394 -1.94 -5.12 -15.58
C GLU A 394 -2.55 -6.00 -16.67
N SER A 395 -2.92 -5.34 -17.77
CA SER A 395 -3.66 -5.90 -18.90
C SER A 395 -3.00 -7.13 -19.53
N SER A 396 -1.67 -7.24 -19.49
CA SER A 396 -0.96 -8.31 -20.17
C SER A 396 0.30 -8.74 -19.45
N ASP A 397 0.62 -10.03 -19.51
CA ASP A 397 1.90 -10.55 -19.03
C ASP A 397 3.04 -10.27 -20.00
N ASN A 398 4.21 -9.90 -19.46
CA ASN A 398 5.43 -9.74 -20.25
C ASN A 398 6.64 -10.40 -19.58
N THR A 399 6.81 -11.69 -19.80
CA THR A 399 7.92 -12.50 -19.25
C THR A 399 9.30 -12.14 -19.81
N GLN A 400 9.38 -11.30 -20.85
CA GLN A 400 10.66 -10.76 -21.33
C GLN A 400 11.13 -9.56 -20.48
N ARG A 401 10.23 -9.00 -19.66
CA ARG A 401 10.46 -7.86 -18.78
C ARG A 401 10.41 -8.26 -17.32
N THR A 402 9.28 -8.79 -16.87
CA THR A 402 9.03 -9.24 -15.49
C THR A 402 10.12 -10.21 -15.03
N ASP A 403 10.56 -10.12 -13.77
CA ASP A 403 11.63 -10.95 -13.19
C ASP A 403 13.01 -10.84 -13.85
N THR A 404 13.24 -9.79 -14.65
CA THR A 404 14.51 -9.58 -15.34
C THR A 404 15.14 -8.23 -15.00
N VAL A 405 16.38 -8.03 -15.46
CA VAL A 405 17.08 -6.75 -15.43
C VAL A 405 16.39 -5.65 -16.25
N HIS A 406 15.39 -6.00 -17.07
CA HIS A 406 14.64 -5.07 -17.93
C HIS A 406 13.38 -4.51 -17.25
N ASP A 407 13.02 -4.99 -16.05
CA ASP A 407 11.91 -4.40 -15.30
C ASP A 407 12.33 -3.10 -14.58
N VAL A 408 12.57 -2.07 -15.39
CA VAL A 408 13.16 -0.78 -14.99
C VAL A 408 12.12 0.33 -14.93
N PRO A 409 12.35 1.40 -14.14
CA PRO A 409 11.39 2.51 -13.98
C PRO A 409 10.93 3.15 -15.29
N GLU A 410 11.77 3.16 -16.32
CA GLU A 410 11.46 3.73 -17.64
C GLU A 410 10.35 2.97 -18.39
N THR A 411 10.04 1.74 -17.98
CA THR A 411 8.95 0.96 -18.57
C THR A 411 7.57 1.34 -18.03
N ILE A 412 7.52 1.99 -16.86
CA ILE A 412 6.27 2.39 -16.20
C ILE A 412 5.58 3.48 -17.01
N ASP A 413 4.30 3.27 -17.31
CA ASP A 413 3.44 4.30 -17.87
C ASP A 413 2.75 5.08 -16.73
N PRO A 414 3.07 6.37 -16.53
CA PRO A 414 2.56 7.12 -15.40
C PRO A 414 1.04 7.33 -15.43
N ALA A 415 0.45 7.38 -16.63
CA ALA A 415 -0.99 7.57 -16.78
C ALA A 415 -1.74 6.27 -16.48
N TYR A 416 -1.23 5.14 -16.99
CA TYR A 416 -1.77 3.81 -16.68
C TYR A 416 -1.68 3.52 -15.18
N LEU A 417 -0.51 3.70 -14.57
CA LEU A 417 -0.30 3.50 -13.13
C LEU A 417 -1.27 4.34 -12.28
N ARG A 418 -1.50 5.60 -12.68
CA ARG A 418 -2.48 6.47 -12.02
C ARG A 418 -3.90 5.94 -12.13
N LEU A 419 -4.34 5.52 -13.32
CA LEU A 419 -5.68 4.95 -13.51
C LEU A 419 -5.85 3.65 -12.73
N SER A 420 -4.87 2.75 -12.77
CA SER A 420 -4.84 1.51 -11.98
C SER A 420 -4.95 1.78 -10.47
N THR A 421 -4.21 2.77 -9.96
CA THR A 421 -4.26 3.18 -8.56
C THR A 421 -5.61 3.81 -8.19
N GLN A 422 -6.21 4.59 -9.09
CA GLN A 422 -7.53 5.18 -8.89
C GLN A 422 -8.63 4.11 -8.82
N VAL A 423 -8.56 3.05 -9.64
CA VAL A 423 -9.48 1.89 -9.55
C VAL A 423 -9.39 1.23 -8.17
N ALA A 424 -8.17 0.92 -7.72
CA ALA A 424 -7.94 0.30 -6.42
C ALA A 424 -8.42 1.20 -5.28
N LEU A 425 -8.10 2.50 -5.34
CA LEU A 425 -8.55 3.48 -4.35
C LEU A 425 -10.08 3.61 -4.32
N ALA A 426 -10.75 3.61 -5.46
CA ALA A 426 -12.21 3.67 -5.52
C ALA A 426 -12.85 2.48 -4.80
N ALA A 427 -12.32 1.27 -5.01
CA ALA A 427 -12.77 0.07 -4.31
C ALA A 427 -12.52 0.15 -2.80
N VAL A 428 -11.31 0.60 -2.38
CA VAL A 428 -10.98 0.79 -0.96
C VAL A 428 -11.94 1.77 -0.30
N LEU A 429 -12.20 2.93 -0.91
CA LEU A 429 -13.09 3.95 -0.36
C LEU A 429 -14.53 3.46 -0.24
N ALA A 430 -15.08 2.82 -1.28
CA ALA A 430 -16.45 2.29 -1.24
C ALA A 430 -16.63 1.19 -0.19
N LEU A 431 -15.60 0.38 0.07
CA LEU A 431 -15.65 -0.65 1.10
C LEU A 431 -15.42 -0.07 2.51
N ALA A 432 -14.57 0.95 2.63
CA ALA A 432 -14.22 1.54 3.92
C ALA A 432 -15.32 2.47 4.45
N ASP A 433 -16.00 3.18 3.56
CA ASP A 433 -17.12 4.07 3.88
C ASP A 433 -18.47 3.36 3.94
N GLY A 434 -18.50 2.10 3.51
CA GLY A 434 -19.73 1.39 3.19
C GLY A 434 -20.25 1.82 1.81
N ILE A 435 -20.97 0.91 1.14
CA ILE A 435 -21.77 1.28 -0.04
C ILE A 435 -23.01 2.00 0.48
N ASP A 436 -22.84 3.22 0.99
CA ASP A 436 -23.94 4.18 0.97
C ASP A 436 -24.16 4.52 -0.50
N ALA A 437 -25.11 3.81 -1.10
CA ALA A 437 -25.65 4.10 -2.41
C ALA A 437 -25.98 5.60 -2.51
N PRO A 438 -25.78 6.24 -3.68
CA PRO A 438 -26.32 7.58 -3.89
C PRO A 438 -27.81 7.66 -3.54
#